data_AF-K5VTA2-F1
#
_entry.id   AF-K5VTA2-F1
#
_cell.length_a   1.000
_cell.length_b   1.000
_cell.length_c   1.000
_cell.angle_alpha   90.00
_cell.angle_beta   90.00
_cell.angle_gamma   90.00
#
_symmetry.space_group_name_H-M   'P 1'
#
loop_
_entity.id
_entity.type
_entity.pdbx_description
1 polymer ?
#
loop_
_entity_poly.entity_id
_entity_poly.type
_entity_poly.pdbx_seq_one_letter_code
_entity_poly.pdbx_strand_id
1 'polypeptide(L)'
;MSQSLPSYDDVQREHDLRASFAHLTRDHEEIQKLFKSVAGQLESTPQIGEEHDLAQEWDALMKRHRKLYRDSQLNASQCASFLNNYATILIPLSEGVMTPDDKKFMINKFTEAVPVHQETARRISAQFHDLAKQVEVFPTKVSSFLRQEADKGNWLHFLWTGVEELCMTIWNGLQALLKAIINVFYNMLSRVGAIRFTCGPFVHVDVVLNESRNQTQESSISKQTIADAKADCKEIGNKLTGFEDAWHMVRLACRNLLDNVELAAGMTGTRGDVVDAYLKPAEIVYYPLVHCLRSYAAGKSPVE
;
A
#
# COMPACT_ATOMS: atom_id res chain seq x y z
N MET A 1 -18.37 -16.67 34.16
CA MET A 1 -17.77 -15.64 33.27
C MET A 1 -17.76 -16.21 31.86
N SER A 2 -18.64 -15.73 30.99
CA SER A 2 -18.67 -16.13 29.58
C SER A 2 -17.76 -15.16 28.83
N GLN A 3 -16.60 -15.65 28.37
CA GLN A 3 -15.85 -14.94 27.33
C GLN A 3 -16.71 -15.02 26.07
N SER A 4 -17.26 -13.90 25.62
CA SER A 4 -17.94 -13.83 24.33
C SER A 4 -16.92 -14.11 23.24
N LEU A 5 -17.20 -15.08 22.38
CA LEU A 5 -16.34 -15.40 21.23
C LEU A 5 -16.21 -14.16 20.33
N PRO A 6 -15.04 -13.93 19.70
CA PRO A 6 -14.84 -12.85 18.74
C PRO A 6 -15.90 -12.87 17.64
N SER A 7 -16.36 -11.69 17.19
CA SER A 7 -17.21 -11.62 16.00
C SER A 7 -16.41 -12.03 14.76
N TYR A 8 -17.11 -12.53 13.74
CA TYR A 8 -16.51 -12.77 12.41
C TYR A 8 -15.80 -11.53 11.87
N ASP A 9 -16.38 -10.35 12.09
CA ASP A 9 -15.80 -9.07 11.65
C ASP A 9 -14.50 -8.73 12.39
N ASP A 10 -14.33 -9.18 13.63
CA ASP A 10 -13.11 -8.94 14.40
C ASP A 10 -11.97 -9.84 13.91
N VAL A 11 -12.28 -11.11 13.61
CA VAL A 11 -11.33 -12.07 13.04
C VAL A 11 -10.86 -11.62 11.65
N GLN A 12 -11.78 -11.12 10.82
CA GLN A 12 -11.45 -10.61 9.50
C GLN A 12 -10.53 -9.37 9.59
N ARG A 13 -10.84 -8.43 10.49
CA ARG A 13 -10.01 -7.24 10.72
C ARG A 13 -8.60 -7.58 11.22
N GLU A 14 -8.46 -8.58 12.09
CA GLU A 14 -7.16 -9.10 12.49
C GLU A 14 -6.38 -9.67 11.30
N HIS A 15 -7.03 -10.51 10.49
CA HIS A 15 -6.41 -11.12 9.33
C HIS A 15 -5.91 -10.05 8.34
N ASP A 16 -6.75 -9.07 8.01
CA ASP A 16 -6.41 -8.00 7.08
C ASP A 16 -5.24 -7.14 7.60
N LEU A 17 -5.20 -6.89 8.90
CA LEU A 17 -4.10 -6.17 9.54
C LEU A 17 -2.78 -6.95 9.46
N ARG A 18 -2.79 -8.24 9.81
CA ARG A 18 -1.59 -9.09 9.72
C ARG A 18 -1.09 -9.19 8.28
N ALA A 19 -2.01 -9.37 7.32
CA ALA A 19 -1.69 -9.42 5.91
C ALA A 19 -1.05 -8.10 5.42
N SER A 20 -1.57 -6.96 5.86
CA SER A 20 -1.03 -5.63 5.50
C SER A 20 0.41 -5.41 6.00
N PHE A 21 0.77 -5.99 7.16
CA PHE A 21 2.12 -5.87 7.73
C PHE A 21 3.08 -7.00 7.32
N ALA A 22 2.57 -8.12 6.80
CA ALA A 22 3.35 -9.32 6.48
C ALA A 22 4.50 -9.08 5.48
N HIS A 23 4.32 -8.11 4.59
CA HIS A 23 5.23 -7.91 3.45
C HIS A 23 6.06 -6.64 3.53
N LEU A 24 5.78 -5.70 4.45
CA LEU A 24 6.39 -4.37 4.46
C LEU A 24 7.92 -4.38 4.54
N THR A 25 8.51 -5.25 5.36
CA THR A 25 9.98 -5.35 5.46
C THR A 25 10.59 -5.84 4.15
N ARG A 26 10.01 -6.87 3.54
CA ARG A 26 10.46 -7.41 2.25
C ARG A 26 10.26 -6.38 1.14
N ASP A 27 9.10 -5.73 1.10
CA ASP A 27 8.78 -4.69 0.13
C ASP A 27 9.74 -3.50 0.26
N HIS A 28 10.17 -3.14 1.47
CA HIS A 28 11.22 -2.13 1.65
C HIS A 28 12.54 -2.52 0.95
N GLU A 29 12.99 -3.76 1.13
CA GLU A 29 14.21 -4.26 0.48
C GLU A 29 14.07 -4.31 -1.05
N GLU A 30 12.92 -4.75 -1.54
CA GLU A 30 12.61 -4.80 -2.97
C GLU A 30 12.56 -3.39 -3.57
N ILE A 31 11.87 -2.44 -2.92
CA ILE A 31 11.86 -1.03 -3.32
C ILE A 31 13.29 -0.49 -3.40
N GLN A 32 14.17 -0.81 -2.45
CA GLN A 32 15.57 -0.36 -2.52
C GLN A 32 16.33 -0.92 -3.73
N LYS A 33 16.05 -2.18 -4.13
CA LYS A 33 16.63 -2.79 -5.32
C LYS A 33 16.11 -2.10 -6.59
N LEU A 34 14.81 -1.85 -6.66
CA LEU A 34 14.17 -1.16 -7.80
C LEU A 34 14.69 0.28 -7.94
N PHE A 35 14.86 1.03 -6.85
CA PHE A 35 15.48 2.36 -6.89
C PHE A 35 16.88 2.33 -7.50
N LYS A 36 17.70 1.34 -7.12
CA LYS A 36 19.05 1.17 -7.69
C LYS A 36 19.02 0.75 -9.16
N SER A 37 18.06 -0.09 -9.55
CA SER A 37 17.84 -0.50 -10.95
C SER A 37 17.60 0.73 -11.82
N VAL A 38 16.60 1.55 -11.47
CA VAL A 38 16.29 2.78 -12.22
C VAL A 38 17.46 3.76 -12.22
N ALA A 39 18.20 3.90 -11.12
CA ALA A 39 19.38 4.77 -11.07
C ALA A 39 20.45 4.33 -12.10
N GLY A 40 20.79 3.03 -12.14
CA GLY A 40 21.74 2.51 -13.13
C GLY A 40 21.26 2.66 -14.58
N GLN A 41 19.95 2.62 -14.80
CA GLN A 41 19.35 2.89 -16.12
C GLN A 41 19.45 4.38 -16.51
N LEU A 42 19.26 5.30 -15.57
CA LEU A 42 19.45 6.74 -15.79
C LEU A 42 20.93 7.07 -16.08
N GLU A 43 21.85 6.49 -15.32
CA GLU A 43 23.30 6.68 -15.50
C GLU A 43 23.80 6.14 -16.85
N SER A 44 23.27 4.99 -17.28
CA SER A 44 23.62 4.39 -18.58
C SER A 44 22.94 5.06 -19.77
N THR A 45 21.98 5.96 -19.55
CA THR A 45 21.32 6.72 -20.61
C THR A 45 22.22 7.88 -21.07
N PRO A 46 22.69 7.91 -22.33
CA PRO A 46 23.71 8.87 -22.78
C PRO A 46 23.36 10.35 -22.61
N GLN A 47 22.08 10.71 -22.61
CA GLN A 47 21.59 12.09 -22.49
C GLN A 47 21.37 12.55 -21.04
N ILE A 48 21.36 11.63 -20.07
CA ILE A 48 21.10 11.92 -18.66
C ILE A 48 22.43 11.84 -17.91
N GLY A 49 22.97 10.66 -17.67
CA GLY A 49 24.18 10.50 -16.86
C GLY A 49 23.98 10.86 -15.37
N GLU A 50 25.03 10.71 -14.57
CA GLU A 50 24.96 10.77 -13.10
C GLU A 50 24.68 12.18 -12.54
N GLU A 51 25.26 13.22 -13.14
CA GLU A 51 25.15 14.60 -12.63
C GLU A 51 23.85 15.31 -13.04
N HIS A 52 23.01 14.68 -13.85
CA HIS A 52 21.82 15.31 -14.42
C HIS A 52 20.67 15.45 -13.42
N ASP A 53 19.88 16.52 -13.57
CA ASP A 53 18.78 16.88 -12.66
C ASP A 53 17.79 15.73 -12.41
N LEU A 54 17.48 14.93 -13.44
CA LEU A 54 16.62 13.74 -13.29
C LEU A 54 17.25 12.65 -12.41
N ALA A 55 18.57 12.43 -12.50
CA ALA A 55 19.27 11.48 -11.64
C ALA A 55 19.29 11.99 -10.18
N GLN A 56 19.52 13.29 -9.98
CA GLN A 56 19.45 13.92 -8.65
C GLN A 56 18.03 13.88 -8.05
N GLU A 57 16.99 14.13 -8.86
CA GLU A 57 15.59 14.01 -8.43
C GLU A 57 15.28 12.57 -8.00
N TRP A 58 15.73 11.58 -8.77
CA TRP A 58 15.53 10.16 -8.44
C TRP A 58 16.23 9.76 -7.14
N ASP A 59 17.48 10.18 -6.94
CA ASP A 59 18.20 9.97 -5.69
C ASP A 59 17.51 10.66 -4.49
N ALA A 60 16.93 11.84 -4.69
CA ALA A 60 16.14 12.51 -3.67
C ALA A 60 14.89 11.70 -3.28
N LEU A 61 14.19 11.07 -4.23
CA LEU A 61 13.07 10.17 -3.97
C LEU A 61 13.52 8.92 -3.18
N MET A 62 14.66 8.33 -3.55
CA MET A 62 15.24 7.19 -2.83
C MET A 62 15.60 7.55 -1.38
N LYS A 63 16.27 8.70 -1.17
CA LYS A 63 16.61 9.21 0.17
C LYS A 63 15.35 9.49 0.99
N ARG A 64 14.33 10.07 0.37
CA ARG A 64 13.02 10.32 0.99
C ARG A 64 12.34 9.02 1.43
N HIS A 65 12.32 7.98 0.59
CA HIS A 65 11.82 6.66 0.95
C HIS A 65 12.53 6.10 2.19
N ARG A 66 13.88 6.08 2.19
CA ARG A 66 14.67 5.56 3.31
C ARG A 66 14.39 6.28 4.62
N LYS A 67 14.29 7.61 4.56
CA LYS A 67 13.94 8.41 5.74
C LYS A 67 12.54 8.09 6.22
N LEU A 68 11.55 8.11 5.32
CA LEU A 68 10.16 7.85 5.64
C LEU A 68 9.96 6.46 6.26
N TYR A 69 10.65 5.44 5.74
CA TYR A 69 10.62 4.09 6.29
C TYR A 69 11.17 4.02 7.73
N ARG A 70 12.28 4.70 8.01
CA ARG A 70 12.84 4.74 9.38
C ARG A 70 11.92 5.49 10.32
N ASP A 71 11.38 6.61 9.87
CA ASP A 71 10.43 7.41 10.64
C ASP A 71 9.18 6.57 10.93
N SER A 72 8.66 5.81 9.96
CA SER A 72 7.51 4.92 10.18
C SER A 72 7.83 3.80 11.16
N GLN A 73 9.00 3.16 11.09
CA GLN A 73 9.40 2.15 12.10
C GLN A 73 9.47 2.72 13.52
N LEU A 74 10.03 3.93 13.67
CA LEU A 74 10.08 4.60 14.97
C LEU A 74 8.68 4.88 15.51
N ASN A 75 7.79 5.39 14.66
CA ASN A 75 6.40 5.66 15.05
C ASN A 75 5.64 4.36 15.36
N ALA A 76 5.95 3.25 14.68
CA ALA A 76 5.37 1.95 15.00
C ALA A 76 5.79 1.47 16.39
N SER A 77 7.07 1.63 16.74
CA SER A 77 7.58 1.33 18.09
C SER A 77 6.85 2.15 19.17
N GLN A 78 6.71 3.46 18.95
CA GLN A 78 6.01 4.36 19.88
C GLN A 78 4.53 4.01 20.02
N CYS A 79 3.84 3.78 18.90
CA CYS A 79 2.43 3.39 18.89
C CYS A 79 2.22 2.03 19.58
N ALA A 80 3.10 1.05 19.32
CA ALA A 80 3.04 -0.24 20.00
C ALA A 80 3.27 -0.13 21.50
N SER A 81 4.21 0.71 21.95
CA SER A 81 4.45 0.95 23.37
C SER A 81 3.22 1.57 24.05
N PHE A 82 2.61 2.57 23.42
CA PHE A 82 1.38 3.21 23.89
C PHE A 82 0.21 2.22 23.98
N LEU A 83 -0.07 1.49 22.90
CA LEU A 83 -1.16 0.51 22.85
C LEU A 83 -0.92 -0.67 23.80
N ASN A 84 0.34 -1.09 23.99
CA ASN A 84 0.66 -2.09 25.00
C ASN A 84 0.35 -1.57 26.40
N ASN A 85 0.70 -0.31 26.72
CA ASN A 85 0.35 0.28 28.00
C ASN A 85 -1.17 0.34 28.18
N TYR A 86 -1.95 0.60 27.13
CA TYR A 86 -3.40 0.48 27.18
C TYR A 86 -3.85 -0.94 27.57
N ALA A 87 -3.34 -1.96 26.88
CA ALA A 87 -3.72 -3.34 27.13
C ALA A 87 -3.26 -3.86 28.50
N THR A 88 -2.06 -3.51 28.95
CA THR A 88 -1.47 -4.04 30.19
C THR A 88 -1.82 -3.21 31.43
N ILE A 89 -2.23 -1.95 31.27
CA ILE A 89 -2.53 -1.06 32.39
C ILE A 89 -4.04 -0.80 32.47
N LEU A 90 -4.70 -0.42 31.38
CA LEU A 90 -6.11 -0.04 31.45
C LEU A 90 -7.02 -1.24 31.67
N ILE A 91 -6.80 -2.35 30.96
CA ILE A 91 -7.68 -3.53 31.05
C ILE A 91 -7.60 -4.16 32.46
N PRO A 92 -6.43 -4.50 33.02
CA PRO A 92 -6.37 -5.14 34.34
C PRO A 92 -6.81 -4.20 35.48
N LEU A 93 -6.62 -2.88 35.32
CA LEU A 93 -7.12 -1.91 36.31
C LEU A 93 -8.62 -1.67 36.19
N SER A 94 -9.21 -1.83 34.99
CA SER A 94 -10.67 -1.78 34.82
C SER A 94 -11.39 -2.98 35.44
N GLU A 95 -10.74 -4.15 35.46
CA GLU A 95 -11.25 -5.39 36.06
C GLU A 95 -10.93 -5.52 37.57
N GLY A 96 -10.19 -4.57 38.14
CA GLY A 96 -9.67 -4.59 39.53
C GLY A 96 -9.96 -3.32 40.33
N VAL A 97 -9.38 -3.23 41.54
CA VAL A 97 -9.63 -2.27 42.65
C VAL A 97 -9.23 -0.80 42.34
N MET A 98 -9.56 -0.28 41.17
CA MET A 98 -9.35 1.13 40.86
C MET A 98 -10.48 1.97 41.44
N THR A 99 -10.15 3.11 42.04
CA THR A 99 -11.19 4.06 42.40
C THR A 99 -11.83 4.64 41.13
N PRO A 100 -13.11 5.06 41.17
CA PRO A 100 -13.73 5.72 40.02
C PRO A 100 -12.94 6.94 39.50
N ASP A 101 -12.29 7.68 40.40
CA ASP A 101 -11.47 8.85 40.06
C ASP A 101 -10.20 8.48 39.30
N ASP A 102 -9.51 7.42 39.73
CA ASP A 102 -8.34 6.89 39.03
C ASP A 102 -8.70 6.36 37.63
N LYS A 103 -9.85 5.68 37.52
CA LYS A 103 -10.37 5.17 36.24
C LYS A 103 -10.66 6.32 35.27
N LYS A 104 -11.33 7.36 35.77
CA LYS A 104 -11.61 8.58 35.01
C LYS A 104 -10.32 9.30 34.58
N PHE A 105 -9.35 9.42 35.48
CA PHE A 105 -8.04 9.99 35.16
C PHE A 105 -7.34 9.24 34.02
N MET A 106 -7.33 7.91 34.07
CA MET A 106 -6.71 7.08 33.04
C MET A 106 -7.44 7.18 31.70
N ILE A 107 -8.78 7.11 31.70
CA ILE A 107 -9.58 7.29 30.49
C ILE A 107 -9.25 8.64 29.83
N ASN A 108 -9.22 9.73 30.59
CA ASN A 108 -8.88 11.05 30.08
C ASN A 108 -7.46 11.08 29.47
N LYS A 109 -6.48 10.41 30.08
CA LYS A 109 -5.12 10.32 29.52
C LYS A 109 -5.10 9.62 28.17
N PHE A 110 -5.92 8.59 27.97
CA PHE A 110 -6.03 7.94 26.67
C PHE A 110 -6.80 8.81 25.66
N THR A 111 -7.88 9.48 26.06
CA THR A 111 -8.58 10.45 25.21
C THR A 111 -7.64 11.55 24.70
N GLU A 112 -6.69 12.00 25.52
CA GLU A 112 -5.66 12.98 25.13
C GLU A 112 -4.60 12.40 24.17
N ALA A 113 -4.20 11.14 24.35
CA ALA A 113 -3.04 10.56 23.66
C ALA A 113 -3.37 9.83 22.35
N VAL A 114 -4.53 9.17 22.24
CA VAL A 114 -4.93 8.43 21.02
C VAL A 114 -4.95 9.32 19.77
N PRO A 115 -5.46 10.58 19.80
CA PRO A 115 -5.46 11.45 18.62
C PRO A 115 -4.06 11.73 18.07
N VAL A 116 -3.03 11.78 18.92
CA VAL A 116 -1.64 12.01 18.51
C VAL A 116 -1.13 10.86 17.63
N HIS A 117 -1.41 9.62 18.02
CA HIS A 117 -1.02 8.43 17.26
C HIS A 117 -1.86 8.29 15.97
N GLN A 118 -3.15 8.59 16.03
CA GLN A 118 -4.04 8.60 14.88
C GLN A 118 -3.56 9.59 13.80
N GLU A 119 -3.26 10.82 14.20
CA GLU A 119 -2.79 11.87 13.28
C GLU A 119 -1.42 11.55 12.70
N THR A 120 -0.55 10.97 13.51
CA THR A 120 0.77 10.48 13.06
C THR A 120 0.62 9.38 12.00
N ALA A 121 -0.26 8.41 12.22
CA ALA A 121 -0.55 7.36 11.24
C ALA A 121 -1.12 7.93 9.94
N ARG A 122 -2.04 8.91 10.03
CA ARG A 122 -2.58 9.64 8.88
C ARG A 122 -1.48 10.34 8.09
N ARG A 123 -0.56 11.02 8.77
CA ARG A 123 0.56 11.74 8.12
C ARG A 123 1.51 10.78 7.42
N ILE A 124 1.86 9.65 8.04
CA ILE A 124 2.75 8.65 7.44
C ILE A 124 2.09 8.05 6.19
N SER A 125 0.82 7.65 6.29
CA SER A 125 0.03 7.14 5.15
C SER A 125 0.04 8.15 3.99
N ALA A 126 -0.26 9.42 4.24
CA ALA A 126 -0.23 10.47 3.23
C ALA A 126 1.16 10.72 2.64
N GLN A 127 2.23 10.55 3.42
CA GLN A 127 3.61 10.70 2.95
C GLN A 127 4.04 9.55 2.02
N PHE A 128 3.59 8.32 2.29
CA PHE A 128 3.81 7.17 1.39
C PHE A 128 3.02 7.35 0.09
N HIS A 129 1.76 7.80 0.19
CA HIS A 129 0.94 8.13 -0.97
C HIS A 129 1.59 9.18 -1.89
N ASP A 130 2.03 10.30 -1.32
CA ASP A 130 2.69 11.37 -2.09
C ASP A 130 4.01 10.89 -2.72
N LEU A 131 4.78 10.07 -2.01
CA LEU A 131 5.99 9.46 -2.56
C LEU A 131 5.68 8.51 -3.72
N ALA A 132 4.65 7.66 -3.60
CA ALA A 132 4.20 6.77 -4.67
C ALA A 132 3.83 7.55 -5.93
N LYS A 133 3.03 8.60 -5.78
CA LYS A 133 2.64 9.50 -6.89
C LYS A 133 3.85 10.14 -7.57
N GLN A 134 4.84 10.59 -6.80
CA GLN A 134 6.05 11.20 -7.37
C GLN A 134 6.86 10.18 -8.18
N VAL A 135 7.00 8.95 -7.68
CA VAL A 135 7.66 7.86 -8.39
C VAL A 135 6.90 7.48 -9.67
N GLU A 136 5.58 7.38 -9.63
CA GLU A 136 4.75 7.03 -10.80
C GLU A 136 4.79 8.08 -11.91
N VAL A 137 4.91 9.36 -11.56
CA VAL A 137 5.01 10.46 -12.53
C VAL A 137 6.42 10.56 -13.13
N PHE A 138 7.46 10.09 -12.43
CA PHE A 138 8.86 10.24 -12.83
C PHE A 138 9.17 9.70 -14.25
N PRO A 139 8.71 8.51 -14.69
CA PRO A 139 8.92 8.03 -16.07
C PRO A 139 8.40 8.98 -17.15
N THR A 140 7.35 9.75 -16.85
CA THR A 140 6.80 10.74 -17.80
C THR A 140 7.75 11.91 -17.95
N LYS A 141 8.42 12.34 -16.87
CA LYS A 141 9.45 13.38 -16.91
C LYS A 141 10.65 12.93 -17.74
N VAL A 142 11.12 11.70 -17.52
CA VAL A 142 12.23 11.10 -18.30
C VAL A 142 11.85 11.04 -19.78
N SER A 143 10.67 10.54 -20.11
CA SER A 143 10.19 10.44 -21.49
C SER A 143 10.04 11.81 -22.16
N SER A 144 9.53 12.81 -21.43
CA SER A 144 9.42 14.19 -21.92
C SER A 144 10.79 14.79 -22.22
N PHE A 145 11.76 14.60 -21.32
CA PHE A 145 13.13 15.08 -21.51
C PHE A 145 13.79 14.43 -22.73
N LEU A 146 13.73 13.09 -22.84
CA LEU A 146 14.33 12.37 -23.96
C LEU A 146 13.72 12.75 -25.30
N ARG A 147 12.40 13.03 -25.34
CA ARG A 147 11.74 13.54 -26.54
C ARG A 147 12.25 14.92 -26.94
N GLN A 148 12.42 15.82 -25.98
CA GLN A 148 12.96 17.16 -26.25
C GLN A 148 14.40 17.11 -26.75
N GLU A 149 15.24 16.22 -26.19
CA GLU A 149 16.60 16.01 -26.69
C GLU A 149 16.61 15.40 -28.10
N ALA A 150 15.69 14.49 -28.39
CA ALA A 150 15.55 13.92 -29.72
C ALA A 150 15.11 14.98 -30.77
N ASP A 151 14.19 15.88 -30.41
CA ASP A 151 13.71 16.96 -31.29
C ASP A 151 14.79 18.02 -31.61
N LYS A 152 15.86 18.12 -30.82
CA LYS A 152 17.01 19.03 -31.09
C LYS A 152 17.95 18.52 -32.17
N GLY A 153 17.91 17.22 -32.49
CA GLY A 153 18.60 16.63 -33.64
C GLY A 153 17.64 16.46 -34.82
N ASN A 154 18.12 16.53 -36.06
CA ASN A 154 17.33 16.19 -37.27
C ASN A 154 16.91 14.69 -37.28
N TRP A 155 15.94 14.32 -36.45
CA TRP A 155 15.59 12.95 -36.05
C TRP A 155 14.32 12.37 -36.71
N LEU A 156 13.85 13.00 -37.80
CA LEU A 156 12.60 12.69 -38.51
C LEU A 156 12.40 11.20 -38.89
N HIS A 157 13.43 10.37 -38.81
CA HIS A 157 13.36 8.93 -39.06
C HIS A 157 12.79 8.08 -37.90
N PHE A 158 12.74 8.59 -36.66
CA PHE A 158 12.24 7.85 -35.49
C PHE A 158 10.78 8.18 -35.13
N LEU A 159 10.32 9.39 -35.49
CA LEU A 159 8.95 9.87 -35.25
C LEU A 159 7.86 8.99 -35.85
N TRP A 160 8.15 8.27 -36.93
CA TRP A 160 7.17 7.40 -37.57
C TRP A 160 6.79 6.18 -36.71
N THR A 161 7.66 5.75 -35.78
CA THR A 161 7.41 4.60 -34.90
C THR A 161 6.74 4.95 -33.56
N GLY A 162 6.94 6.18 -33.06
CA GLY A 162 6.36 6.61 -31.77
C GLY A 162 4.84 6.86 -31.82
N VAL A 163 4.31 7.24 -32.97
CA VAL A 163 2.85 7.35 -33.19
C VAL A 163 2.21 5.96 -33.24
N GLU A 164 2.92 4.97 -33.80
CA GLU A 164 2.48 3.58 -33.84
C GLU A 164 2.46 2.95 -32.42
N GLU A 165 3.46 3.21 -31.58
CA GLU A 165 3.51 2.76 -30.18
C GLU A 165 2.42 3.40 -29.30
N LEU A 166 2.09 4.68 -29.51
CA LEU A 166 0.95 5.33 -28.84
C LEU A 166 -0.38 4.71 -29.25
N CYS A 167 -0.56 4.44 -30.55
CA CYS A 167 -1.73 3.72 -31.05
C CYS A 167 -1.81 2.29 -30.48
N MET A 168 -0.69 1.56 -30.41
CA MET A 168 -0.65 0.20 -29.86
C MET A 168 -0.82 0.17 -28.34
N THR A 169 -0.36 1.20 -27.62
CA THR A 169 -0.58 1.29 -26.16
C THR A 169 -2.05 1.62 -25.85
N ILE A 170 -2.67 2.53 -26.60
CA ILE A 170 -4.11 2.81 -26.51
C ILE A 170 -4.91 1.56 -26.90
N TRP A 171 -4.50 0.85 -27.95
CA TRP A 171 -5.13 -0.39 -28.41
C TRP A 171 -4.99 -1.54 -27.41
N ASN A 172 -3.83 -1.72 -26.80
CA ASN A 172 -3.59 -2.74 -25.79
C ASN A 172 -4.30 -2.42 -24.47
N GLY A 173 -4.37 -1.15 -24.08
CA GLY A 173 -5.20 -0.69 -22.96
C GLY A 173 -6.69 -0.97 -23.20
N LEU A 174 -7.17 -0.69 -24.42
CA LEU A 174 -8.53 -1.03 -24.86
C LEU A 174 -8.78 -2.54 -24.87
N GLN A 175 -7.84 -3.35 -25.37
CA GLN A 175 -7.95 -4.80 -25.35
C GLN A 175 -7.92 -5.37 -23.93
N ALA A 176 -7.09 -4.83 -23.03
CA ALA A 176 -7.02 -5.26 -21.64
C ALA A 176 -8.31 -4.92 -20.90
N LEU A 177 -8.89 -3.74 -21.14
CA LEU A 177 -10.21 -3.36 -20.64
C LEU A 177 -11.30 -4.27 -21.22
N LEU A 178 -11.29 -4.55 -22.52
CA LEU A 178 -12.24 -5.48 -23.14
C LEU A 178 -12.12 -6.89 -22.56
N LYS A 179 -10.90 -7.39 -22.37
CA LYS A 179 -10.63 -8.70 -21.74
C LYS A 179 -11.04 -8.73 -20.28
N ALA A 180 -10.82 -7.66 -19.52
CA ALA A 180 -11.25 -7.56 -18.13
C ALA A 180 -12.78 -7.53 -18.04
N ILE A 181 -13.44 -6.76 -18.91
CA ILE A 181 -14.91 -6.74 -19.04
C ILE A 181 -15.42 -8.13 -19.41
N ILE A 182 -14.84 -8.76 -20.43
CA ILE A 182 -15.19 -10.12 -20.86
C ILE A 182 -14.93 -11.14 -19.74
N ASN A 183 -13.84 -11.04 -18.98
CA ASN A 183 -13.56 -11.92 -17.84
C ASN A 183 -14.53 -11.70 -16.68
N VAL A 184 -14.93 -10.46 -16.42
CA VAL A 184 -15.99 -10.15 -15.43
C VAL A 184 -17.32 -10.75 -15.91
N PHE A 185 -17.65 -10.63 -17.20
CA PHE A 185 -18.81 -11.29 -17.79
C PHE A 185 -18.70 -12.81 -17.73
N TYR A 186 -17.55 -13.42 -18.04
CA TYR A 186 -17.32 -14.86 -17.92
C TYR A 186 -17.38 -15.34 -16.47
N ASN A 187 -16.88 -14.56 -15.51
CA ASN A 187 -16.94 -14.88 -14.08
C ASN A 187 -18.34 -14.67 -13.49
N MET A 188 -19.14 -13.76 -14.06
CA MET A 188 -20.56 -13.63 -13.74
C MET A 188 -21.40 -14.73 -14.42
N LEU A 189 -21.08 -15.10 -15.66
CA LEU A 189 -21.75 -16.16 -16.42
C LEU A 189 -21.35 -17.56 -15.96
N SER A 190 -20.15 -17.76 -15.40
CA SER A 190 -19.72 -19.04 -14.82
C SER A 190 -20.44 -19.37 -13.50
N ARG A 191 -21.11 -18.38 -12.90
CA ARG A 191 -22.04 -18.56 -11.77
C ARG A 191 -23.48 -18.79 -12.20
N VAL A 192 -23.78 -18.71 -13.50
CA VAL A 192 -25.08 -19.08 -14.07
C VAL A 192 -24.90 -20.38 -14.84
N GLY A 193 -25.39 -21.48 -14.27
CA GLY A 193 -25.35 -22.79 -14.90
C GLY A 193 -26.06 -22.79 -16.25
N ALA A 194 -25.27 -22.63 -17.31
CA ALA A 194 -25.63 -22.66 -18.72
C ALA A 194 -26.67 -21.61 -19.18
N ILE A 195 -26.18 -20.59 -19.88
CA ILE A 195 -26.99 -19.87 -20.88
C ILE A 195 -26.46 -20.27 -22.27
N ARG A 196 -27.29 -20.98 -23.04
CA ARG A 196 -27.03 -21.24 -24.46
C ARG A 196 -27.36 -19.97 -25.25
N PHE A 197 -26.37 -19.39 -25.91
CA PHE A 197 -26.63 -18.45 -27.01
C PHE A 197 -26.60 -19.21 -28.33
N THR A 198 -27.78 -19.58 -28.82
CA THR A 198 -27.99 -19.87 -30.24
C THR A 198 -28.45 -18.59 -30.92
N CYS A 199 -27.57 -17.94 -31.69
CA CYS A 199 -27.96 -16.89 -32.61
C CYS A 199 -27.56 -17.30 -34.03
N GLY A 200 -28.41 -18.10 -34.67
CA GLY A 200 -28.40 -18.35 -36.11
C GLY A 200 -27.20 -19.17 -36.67
N PRO A 201 -27.25 -19.52 -37.97
CA PRO A 201 -26.42 -20.57 -38.54
C PRO A 201 -24.98 -20.17 -38.93
N PHE A 202 -24.44 -19.04 -38.48
CA PHE A 202 -23.23 -18.46 -39.10
C PHE A 202 -22.06 -18.08 -38.19
N VAL A 203 -22.02 -18.41 -36.90
CA VAL A 203 -20.83 -18.09 -36.09
C VAL A 203 -20.45 -19.25 -35.17
N HIS A 204 -19.38 -19.95 -35.55
CA HIS A 204 -18.60 -20.83 -34.67
C HIS A 204 -17.24 -20.15 -34.46
N VAL A 205 -16.85 -19.91 -33.21
CA VAL A 205 -15.51 -19.38 -32.87
C VAL A 205 -14.80 -20.40 -32.00
N ASP A 206 -13.81 -21.06 -32.58
CA ASP A 206 -12.78 -21.82 -31.86
C ASP A 206 -11.49 -21.01 -31.85
N VAL A 207 -10.88 -20.85 -30.69
CA VAL A 207 -9.60 -20.15 -30.53
C VAL A 207 -8.53 -21.17 -30.18
N VAL A 208 -7.63 -21.42 -31.14
CA VAL A 208 -6.39 -22.17 -30.96
C VAL A 208 -5.23 -21.18 -30.93
N LEU A 209 -4.43 -21.21 -29.87
CA LEU A 209 -3.23 -20.36 -29.73
C LEU A 209 -2.01 -21.11 -30.28
N ASN A 210 -1.36 -20.52 -31.28
CA ASN A 210 -0.12 -21.02 -31.86
C ASN A 210 0.97 -19.94 -31.73
N GLU A 211 2.13 -20.31 -31.19
CA GLU A 211 3.31 -19.43 -31.09
C GLU A 211 4.10 -19.39 -32.40
N SER A 212 4.57 -18.20 -32.81
CA SER A 212 5.63 -18.07 -33.82
C SER A 212 6.52 -16.85 -33.60
N ARG A 213 7.74 -17.13 -33.12
CA ARG A 213 9.08 -16.91 -33.69
C ARG A 213 9.46 -15.58 -34.43
N ASN A 214 10.52 -14.96 -33.86
CA ASN A 214 11.68 -14.19 -34.39
C ASN A 214 11.50 -12.91 -35.26
N GLN A 215 12.11 -11.79 -34.83
CA GLN A 215 13.10 -11.03 -35.65
C GLN A 215 13.85 -9.87 -34.93
N THR A 216 15.16 -9.83 -35.22
CA THR A 216 16.12 -8.71 -35.35
C THR A 216 16.50 -7.85 -34.14
N GLN A 217 17.76 -8.03 -33.74
CA GLN A 217 18.48 -7.46 -32.61
C GLN A 217 19.59 -6.58 -33.18
N GLU A 218 19.50 -5.25 -33.02
CA GLU A 218 20.66 -4.33 -33.03
C GLU A 218 20.34 -2.85 -32.68
N SER A 219 19.08 -2.49 -32.41
CA SER A 219 18.72 -1.17 -31.84
C SER A 219 17.89 -1.26 -30.53
N SER A 220 17.78 -2.48 -29.98
CA SER A 220 16.83 -2.85 -28.93
C SER A 220 17.25 -2.50 -27.50
N ILE A 221 18.52 -2.17 -27.26
CA ILE A 221 19.03 -2.00 -25.89
C ILE A 221 18.41 -0.77 -25.21
N SER A 222 18.39 0.38 -25.91
CA SER A 222 17.88 1.64 -25.32
C SER A 222 16.35 1.63 -25.08
N LYS A 223 15.57 1.00 -25.97
CA LYS A 223 14.11 0.90 -25.81
C LYS A 223 13.71 -0.05 -24.68
N GLN A 224 14.45 -1.15 -24.51
CA GLN A 224 14.21 -2.09 -23.42
C GLN A 224 14.46 -1.45 -22.06
N THR A 225 15.56 -0.69 -21.92
CA THR A 225 15.92 0.00 -20.67
C THR A 225 14.83 0.97 -20.19
N ILE A 226 14.20 1.74 -21.08
CA ILE A 226 13.14 2.69 -20.68
C ILE A 226 11.85 1.97 -20.25
N ALA A 227 11.51 0.87 -20.93
CA ALA A 227 10.36 0.06 -20.57
C ALA A 227 10.54 -0.60 -19.20
N ASP A 228 11.75 -1.09 -18.92
CA ASP A 228 12.13 -1.67 -17.64
C ASP A 228 12.09 -0.60 -16.52
N ALA A 229 12.61 0.62 -16.76
CA ALA A 229 12.55 1.73 -15.80
C ALA A 229 11.10 2.04 -15.38
N LYS A 230 10.20 2.07 -16.36
CA LYS A 230 8.78 2.38 -16.15
C LYS A 230 8.09 1.25 -15.38
N ALA A 231 8.42 0.00 -15.67
CA ALA A 231 7.92 -1.15 -14.93
C ALA A 231 8.40 -1.11 -13.47
N ASP A 232 9.69 -0.83 -13.24
CA ASP A 232 10.28 -0.70 -11.91
C ASP A 232 9.62 0.45 -11.12
N CYS A 233 9.41 1.63 -11.74
CA CYS A 233 8.72 2.75 -11.10
C CYS A 233 7.28 2.39 -10.71
N LYS A 234 6.56 1.68 -11.59
CA LYS A 234 5.21 1.20 -11.28
C LYS A 234 5.21 0.22 -10.12
N GLU A 235 6.17 -0.70 -10.08
CA GLU A 235 6.28 -1.67 -9.00
C GLU A 235 6.64 -1.00 -7.66
N ILE A 236 7.53 0.01 -7.67
CA ILE A 236 7.79 0.83 -6.48
C ILE A 236 6.48 1.51 -6.01
N GLY A 237 5.72 2.11 -6.94
CA GLY A 237 4.43 2.74 -6.64
C GLY A 237 3.46 1.77 -5.95
N ASN A 238 3.23 0.59 -6.53
CA ASN A 238 2.38 -0.45 -5.96
C ASN A 238 2.80 -0.86 -4.55
N LYS A 239 4.10 -1.05 -4.32
CA LYS A 239 4.62 -1.45 -3.01
C LYS A 239 4.48 -0.34 -1.96
N LEU A 240 4.68 0.93 -2.37
CA LEU A 240 4.47 2.08 -1.49
C LEU A 240 3.00 2.20 -1.05
N THR A 241 2.04 1.83 -1.91
CA THR A 241 0.62 1.72 -1.53
C THR A 241 0.39 0.71 -0.42
N GLY A 242 1.15 -0.39 -0.39
CA GLY A 242 1.10 -1.35 0.74
C GLY A 242 1.45 -0.72 2.09
N PHE A 243 2.41 0.22 2.12
CA PHE A 243 2.70 1.01 3.33
C PHE A 243 1.57 1.99 3.65
N GLU A 244 1.02 2.66 2.64
CA GLU A 244 -0.14 3.56 2.81
C GLU A 244 -1.31 2.83 3.48
N ASP A 245 -1.66 1.65 2.97
CA ASP A 245 -2.77 0.81 3.45
C ASP A 245 -2.52 0.34 4.88
N ALA A 246 -1.31 -0.14 5.19
CA ALA A 246 -0.95 -0.57 6.54
C ALA A 246 -1.12 0.57 7.57
N TRP A 247 -0.64 1.78 7.25
CA TRP A 247 -0.79 2.95 8.12
C TRP A 247 -2.22 3.48 8.16
N HIS A 248 -3.00 3.31 7.09
CA HIS A 248 -4.42 3.57 7.10
C HIS A 248 -5.15 2.67 8.10
N MET A 249 -4.81 1.38 8.15
CA MET A 249 -5.37 0.42 9.11
C MET A 249 -5.02 0.80 10.55
N VAL A 250 -3.78 1.23 10.82
CA VAL A 250 -3.40 1.77 12.14
C VAL A 250 -4.26 2.95 12.53
N ARG A 251 -4.47 3.90 11.60
CA ARG A 251 -5.32 5.09 11.83
C ARG A 251 -6.77 4.70 12.16
N LEU A 252 -7.33 3.73 11.44
CA LEU A 252 -8.69 3.23 11.71
C LEU A 252 -8.78 2.55 13.08
N ALA A 253 -7.78 1.75 13.45
CA ALA A 253 -7.72 1.13 14.76
C ALA A 253 -7.61 2.16 15.90
N CYS A 254 -6.79 3.20 15.74
CA CYS A 254 -6.72 4.32 16.69
C CYS A 254 -8.05 5.09 16.78
N ARG A 255 -8.76 5.27 15.66
CA ARG A 255 -10.09 5.91 15.67
C ARG A 255 -11.09 5.09 16.48
N ASN A 256 -11.18 3.79 16.21
CA ASN A 256 -12.08 2.90 16.93
C ASN A 256 -11.75 2.86 18.43
N LEU A 257 -10.46 2.95 18.78
CA LEU A 257 -10.03 3.09 20.16
C LEU A 257 -10.53 4.38 20.80
N LEU A 258 -10.35 5.51 20.11
CA LEU A 258 -10.82 6.80 20.61
C LEU A 258 -12.33 6.78 20.85
N ASP A 259 -13.11 6.29 19.88
CA ASP A 259 -14.56 6.20 19.97
C ASP A 259 -14.98 5.37 21.21
N ASN A 260 -14.32 4.23 21.46
CA ASN A 260 -14.58 3.39 22.63
C ASN A 260 -14.21 4.06 23.95
N VAL A 261 -13.07 4.76 24.00
CA VAL A 261 -12.61 5.47 25.21
C VAL A 261 -13.49 6.67 25.51
N GLU A 262 -13.96 7.41 24.51
CA GLU A 262 -14.89 8.53 24.66
C GLU A 262 -16.27 8.06 25.17
N LEU A 263 -16.78 6.95 24.64
CA LEU A 263 -18.01 6.34 25.16
C LEU A 263 -17.83 5.89 26.61
N ALA A 264 -16.71 5.24 26.94
CA ALA A 264 -16.37 4.87 28.30
C ALA A 264 -16.29 6.09 29.23
N ALA A 265 -15.70 7.20 28.77
CA ALA A 265 -15.60 8.46 29.50
C ALA A 265 -16.98 9.02 29.86
N GLY A 266 -17.91 9.04 28.89
CA GLY A 266 -19.29 9.48 29.09
C GLY A 266 -20.07 8.63 30.10
N MET A 267 -19.66 7.38 30.31
CA MET A 267 -20.31 6.42 31.21
C MET A 267 -19.65 6.35 32.60
N THR A 268 -18.59 7.10 32.87
CA THR A 268 -17.86 7.06 34.16
C THR A 268 -18.71 7.40 35.39
N GLY A 269 -19.86 8.07 35.22
CA GLY A 269 -20.85 8.33 36.29
C GLY A 269 -21.92 7.25 36.47
N THR A 270 -21.86 6.16 35.70
CA THR A 270 -22.83 5.05 35.72
C THR A 270 -22.22 3.80 36.37
N ARG A 271 -22.88 2.63 36.25
CA ARG A 271 -22.35 1.38 36.80
C ARG A 271 -21.04 0.99 36.08
N GLY A 272 -20.06 0.50 36.85
CA GLY A 272 -18.73 0.16 36.36
C GLY A 272 -18.69 -0.93 35.28
N ASP A 273 -19.66 -1.85 35.29
CA ASP A 273 -19.85 -2.92 34.31
C ASP A 273 -20.09 -2.40 32.88
N VAL A 274 -20.75 -1.25 32.74
CA VAL A 274 -20.97 -0.58 31.45
C VAL A 274 -19.67 -0.02 30.90
N VAL A 275 -18.84 0.58 31.76
CA VAL A 275 -17.53 1.11 31.35
C VAL A 275 -16.61 -0.03 30.90
N ASP A 276 -16.62 -1.16 31.60
CA ASP A 276 -15.81 -2.33 31.25
C ASP A 276 -16.25 -2.96 29.92
N ALA A 277 -17.53 -2.92 29.61
CA ALA A 277 -18.07 -3.40 28.34
C ALA A 277 -17.55 -2.60 27.12
N TYR A 278 -17.26 -1.31 27.27
CA TYR A 278 -16.65 -0.51 26.20
C TYR A 278 -15.12 -0.67 26.11
N LEU A 279 -14.48 -1.05 27.22
CA LEU A 279 -13.03 -1.23 27.28
C LEU A 279 -12.57 -2.65 26.92
N LYS A 280 -13.44 -3.67 26.94
CA LYS A 280 -13.13 -5.07 26.59
C LYS A 280 -12.96 -5.38 25.09
N PRO A 281 -13.85 -4.91 24.18
CA PRO A 281 -13.75 -5.21 22.73
C PRO A 281 -12.44 -4.74 22.09
N ALA A 282 -11.80 -3.77 22.72
CA ALA A 282 -10.43 -3.33 22.50
C ALA A 282 -9.40 -4.47 22.34
N GLU A 283 -9.50 -5.50 23.18
CA GLU A 283 -8.44 -6.47 23.41
C GLU A 283 -8.12 -7.30 22.16
N ILE A 284 -9.16 -7.77 21.49
CA ILE A 284 -9.10 -8.63 20.31
C ILE A 284 -8.42 -7.93 19.14
N VAL A 285 -8.57 -6.60 19.03
CA VAL A 285 -8.03 -5.81 17.92
C VAL A 285 -6.64 -5.25 18.24
N TYR A 286 -6.36 -4.88 19.50
CA TYR A 286 -5.10 -4.23 19.84
C TYR A 286 -3.94 -5.18 20.03
N TYR A 287 -4.15 -6.41 20.50
CA TYR A 287 -3.03 -7.36 20.62
C TYR A 287 -2.40 -7.69 19.26
N PRO A 288 -3.18 -8.03 18.21
CA PRO A 288 -2.63 -8.21 16.87
C PRO A 288 -1.95 -6.95 16.33
N LEU A 289 -2.52 -5.77 16.58
CA LEU A 289 -1.93 -4.49 16.14
C LEU A 289 -0.59 -4.20 16.83
N VAL A 290 -0.51 -4.36 18.15
CA VAL A 290 0.73 -4.21 18.93
C VAL A 290 1.78 -5.18 18.41
N HIS A 291 1.40 -6.43 18.15
CA HIS A 291 2.30 -7.43 17.58
C HIS A 291 2.83 -7.00 16.20
N CYS A 292 1.93 -6.61 15.28
CA CYS A 292 2.31 -6.15 13.94
C CYS A 292 3.26 -4.95 13.98
N LEU A 293 2.95 -3.94 14.79
CA LEU A 293 3.77 -2.75 14.94
C LEU A 293 5.14 -3.06 15.56
N ARG A 294 5.22 -3.98 16.53
CA ARG A 294 6.49 -4.42 17.12
C ARG A 294 7.36 -5.17 16.13
N SER A 295 6.78 -6.14 15.41
CA SER A 295 7.50 -6.89 14.38
C SER A 295 8.03 -5.94 13.31
N TYR A 296 7.18 -5.03 12.81
CA TYR A 296 7.58 -4.04 11.82
C TYR A 296 8.68 -3.08 12.32
N ALA A 297 8.56 -2.57 13.56
CA ALA A 297 9.58 -1.73 14.18
C ALA A 297 10.93 -2.46 14.33
N ALA A 298 10.89 -3.78 14.54
CA ALA A 298 12.08 -4.63 14.60
C ALA A 298 12.61 -5.07 13.22
N GLY A 299 11.93 -4.68 12.13
CA GLY A 299 12.27 -5.13 10.77
C GLY A 299 11.98 -6.61 10.54
N LYS A 300 10.89 -7.14 11.10
CA LYS A 300 10.46 -8.54 11.00
C LYS A 300 9.02 -8.64 10.47
N SER A 301 8.65 -9.81 9.99
CA SER A 301 7.25 -10.12 9.64
C SER A 301 6.45 -10.48 10.90
N PRO A 302 5.17 -10.09 11.02
CA PRO A 302 4.28 -10.55 12.09
C PRO A 302 3.75 -11.98 11.90
N VAL A 303 4.13 -12.67 10.82
CA VAL A 303 3.69 -14.04 10.49
C VAL A 303 4.81 -15.08 10.73
N GLU A 304 6.01 -14.63 11.11
CA GLU A 304 7.17 -15.47 11.45
C GLU A 304 7.18 -15.91 12.92
#